data_AF-A0AAX3EYQ6-F1
#
_entry.id   AF-A0AAX3EYQ6-F1
#
_cell.length_a   1.000
_cell.length_b   1.000
_cell.length_c   1.000
_cell.angle_alpha   90.00
_cell.angle_beta   90.00
_cell.angle_gamma   90.00
#
_symmetry.space_group_name_H-M   'P 1'
#
loop_
_entity.id
_entity.type
_entity.pdbx_description
1 polymer ?
#
loop_
_entity_poly.entity_id
_entity_poly.type
_entity_poly.pdbx_seq_one_letter_code
_entity_poly.pdbx_strand_id
1 'polypeptide(L)'
;MFHDLHVTKRSELNQDGIDLFRRQYNPHASQQSSEFLNNWKPLPDSQNAFHNFTADGTKIMDKRNDKYPNTKYVHTNGQFEVIIDSKGNIVTDPTNAGTYNYYPSSGYYIMRSDKLHTEYDIHPWLDFGNGNGDKTTYHSRHNNIFGAAFGKLSNNSRYSDHTNRLILDTSREDAIRKFNEVDKKKR
;
A
#
# COMPACT_ATOMS: atom_id res chain seq x y z
N MET A 1 4.69 -13.04 -16.03
CA MET A 1 3.48 -12.32 -16.49
C MET A 1 2.98 -11.38 -15.39
N PHE A 2 2.95 -11.81 -14.13
CA PHE A 2 2.55 -10.95 -13.01
C PHE A 2 3.56 -9.81 -12.67
N HIS A 3 4.88 -9.97 -12.88
CA HIS A 3 5.87 -8.94 -12.47
C HIS A 3 5.67 -7.66 -13.29
N ASP A 4 5.43 -7.82 -14.59
CA ASP A 4 5.06 -6.73 -15.48
C ASP A 4 3.73 -6.07 -15.07
N LEU A 5 2.76 -6.87 -14.60
CA LEU A 5 1.52 -6.33 -14.06
C LEU A 5 1.78 -5.41 -12.85
N HIS A 6 2.57 -5.88 -11.88
CA HIS A 6 2.82 -5.14 -10.64
C HIS A 6 3.76 -3.93 -10.82
N VAL A 7 4.87 -4.11 -11.52
CA VAL A 7 5.93 -3.09 -11.61
C VAL A 7 5.65 -2.06 -12.69
N THR A 8 5.13 -2.51 -13.83
CA THR A 8 4.92 -1.65 -15.01
C THR A 8 3.50 -1.10 -15.04
N LYS A 9 2.50 -1.98 -14.89
CA LYS A 9 1.10 -1.64 -15.22
C LYS A 9 0.24 -1.27 -14.03
N ARG A 10 0.68 -1.49 -12.79
CA ARG A 10 -0.18 -1.34 -11.60
C ARG A 10 -0.76 0.06 -11.44
N SER A 11 0.03 1.09 -11.73
CA SER A 11 -0.44 2.48 -11.71
C SER A 11 -1.43 2.76 -12.85
N GLU A 12 -1.19 2.21 -14.04
CA GLU A 12 -2.11 2.32 -15.18
C GLU A 12 -3.45 1.65 -14.89
N LEU A 13 -3.43 0.46 -14.28
CA LEU A 13 -4.64 -0.28 -13.88
C LEU A 13 -5.47 0.50 -12.84
N ASN A 14 -4.83 1.37 -12.05
CA ASN A 14 -5.53 2.19 -11.06
C ASN A 14 -6.08 3.50 -11.64
N GLN A 15 -5.82 3.81 -12.92
CA GLN A 15 -6.19 5.09 -13.53
C GLN A 15 -7.71 5.31 -13.54
N ASP A 16 -8.49 4.26 -13.83
CA ASP A 16 -9.95 4.32 -13.76
C ASP A 16 -10.46 4.67 -12.35
N GLY A 17 -9.80 4.12 -11.32
CA GLY A 17 -10.08 4.42 -9.92
C GLY A 17 -9.77 5.87 -9.56
N ILE A 18 -8.64 6.39 -10.03
CA ILE A 18 -8.27 7.80 -9.86
C ILE A 18 -9.29 8.73 -10.52
N ASP A 19 -9.71 8.42 -11.76
CA ASP A 19 -10.65 9.26 -12.50
C ASP A 19 -12.05 9.21 -11.91
N LEU A 20 -12.48 8.04 -11.40
CA LEU A 20 -13.71 7.92 -10.63
C LEU A 20 -13.65 8.75 -9.34
N PHE A 21 -12.53 8.66 -8.60
CA PHE A 21 -12.35 9.42 -7.37
C PHE A 21 -12.42 10.92 -7.63
N ARG A 22 -11.74 11.43 -8.68
CA ARG A 22 -11.77 12.84 -9.07
C ARG A 22 -13.17 13.36 -9.35
N ARG A 23 -14.04 12.54 -9.96
CA ARG A 23 -15.42 12.93 -10.26
C ARG A 23 -16.29 13.03 -9.00
N GLN A 24 -16.01 12.22 -7.98
CA GLN A 24 -16.85 12.08 -6.80
C GLN A 24 -16.36 12.89 -5.59
N TYR A 25 -15.04 13.10 -5.49
CA TYR A 25 -14.41 13.81 -4.37
C TYR A 25 -14.39 15.31 -4.58
N ASN A 26 -14.86 16.07 -3.58
CA ASN A 26 -14.80 17.52 -3.59
C ASN A 26 -13.97 18.04 -2.39
N PRO A 27 -12.71 18.46 -2.57
CA PRO A 27 -11.85 18.90 -1.46
C PRO A 27 -12.34 20.17 -0.76
N HIS A 28 -13.26 20.93 -1.38
CA HIS A 28 -13.78 22.18 -0.84
C HIS A 28 -15.16 22.05 -0.21
N ALA A 29 -15.78 20.85 -0.25
CA ALA A 29 -17.07 20.63 0.37
C ALA A 29 -16.94 20.54 1.89
N SER A 30 -17.87 21.17 2.61
CA SER A 30 -17.99 20.98 4.07
C SER A 30 -18.34 19.53 4.43
N GLN A 31 -19.03 18.83 3.53
CA GLN A 31 -19.30 17.39 3.61
C GLN A 31 -19.29 16.78 2.20
N GLN A 32 -18.68 15.60 2.07
CA GLN A 32 -18.69 14.85 0.81
C GLN A 32 -20.11 14.38 0.45
N SER A 33 -20.36 14.16 -0.85
CA SER A 33 -21.64 13.65 -1.32
C SER A 33 -21.94 12.24 -0.78
N SER A 34 -23.22 11.88 -0.69
CA SER A 34 -23.62 10.51 -0.33
C SER A 34 -23.07 9.48 -1.31
N GLU A 35 -22.94 9.83 -2.60
CA GLU A 35 -22.31 8.98 -3.61
C GLU A 35 -20.85 8.68 -3.25
N PHE A 36 -20.06 9.72 -2.96
CA PHE A 36 -18.67 9.54 -2.55
C PHE A 36 -18.58 8.68 -1.28
N LEU A 37 -19.39 8.99 -0.26
CA LEU A 37 -19.37 8.28 1.01
C LEU A 37 -19.80 6.81 0.88
N ASN A 38 -20.64 6.47 -0.12
CA ASN A 38 -21.05 5.10 -0.39
C ASN A 38 -20.00 4.31 -1.19
N ASN A 39 -19.20 4.99 -2.02
CA ASN A 39 -18.24 4.35 -2.91
C ASN A 39 -16.82 4.34 -2.35
N TRP A 40 -16.45 5.27 -1.47
CA TRP A 40 -15.08 5.41 -0.98
C TRP A 40 -15.02 5.46 0.52
N LYS A 41 -14.09 4.70 1.08
CA LYS A 41 -13.88 4.61 2.52
C LYS A 41 -12.45 5.02 2.85
N PRO A 42 -12.23 6.04 3.70
CA PRO A 42 -10.90 6.30 4.22
C PRO A 42 -10.51 5.15 5.16
N LEU A 43 -9.25 4.73 5.09
CA LEU A 43 -8.71 3.74 6.01
C LEU A 43 -8.21 4.39 7.30
N PRO A 44 -8.13 3.61 8.40
CA PRO A 44 -7.51 4.06 9.64
C PRO A 44 -6.08 4.57 9.43
N ASP A 45 -5.67 5.58 10.18
CA ASP A 45 -4.36 6.24 10.05
C ASP A 45 -3.17 5.26 10.11
N SER A 46 -3.29 4.17 10.89
CA SER A 46 -2.26 3.12 10.94
C SER A 46 -1.97 2.46 9.59
N GLN A 47 -2.92 2.50 8.64
CA GLN A 47 -2.78 1.93 7.29
C GLN A 47 -2.28 2.94 6.27
N ASN A 48 -2.10 4.21 6.65
CA ASN A 48 -1.60 5.26 5.78
C ASN A 48 -0.06 5.33 5.75
N ALA A 49 0.62 4.70 6.72
CA ALA A 49 2.07 4.80 6.92
C ALA A 49 2.88 4.55 5.63
N PHE A 50 2.45 3.54 4.85
CA PHE A 50 3.14 3.12 3.62
C PHE A 50 2.94 4.04 2.41
N HIS A 51 2.15 5.10 2.57
CA HIS A 51 1.94 6.15 1.57
C HIS A 51 2.45 7.51 2.08
N ASN A 52 3.32 7.51 3.08
CA ASN A 52 3.87 8.69 3.72
C ASN A 52 5.39 8.60 3.86
N PHE A 53 6.09 8.13 2.84
CA PHE A 53 7.54 8.19 2.77
C PHE A 53 8.04 9.61 2.49
N THR A 54 9.24 9.91 2.98
CA THR A 54 10.02 11.09 2.60
C THR A 54 10.22 11.16 1.09
N ALA A 55 10.49 12.34 0.55
CA ALA A 55 10.60 12.57 -0.90
C ALA A 55 11.69 11.74 -1.59
N ASP A 56 12.68 11.26 -0.83
CA ASP A 56 13.77 10.38 -1.25
C ASP A 56 13.45 8.88 -1.04
N GLY A 57 12.28 8.53 -0.48
CA GLY A 57 11.84 7.16 -0.24
C GLY A 57 12.57 6.42 0.90
N THR A 58 13.38 7.11 1.70
CA THR A 58 14.24 6.45 2.69
C THR A 58 13.54 6.13 4.01
N LYS A 59 12.58 6.95 4.44
CA LYS A 59 11.89 6.81 5.73
C LYS A 59 10.42 7.14 5.62
N ILE A 60 9.59 6.57 6.51
CA ILE A 60 8.23 7.08 6.74
C ILE A 60 8.33 8.42 7.49
N MET A 61 7.57 9.41 7.04
CA MET A 61 7.46 10.73 7.65
C MET A 61 6.85 10.62 9.04
N ASP A 62 7.33 11.44 9.97
CA ASP A 62 6.74 11.52 11.30
C ASP A 62 5.28 12.01 11.22
N LYS A 63 4.46 11.44 12.10
CA LYS A 63 3.09 11.91 12.27
C LYS A 63 3.09 13.33 12.82
N ARG A 64 2.11 14.13 12.38
CA ARG A 64 1.81 15.44 12.93
C ARG A 64 0.46 15.37 13.61
N ASN A 65 0.39 15.70 14.91
CA ASN A 65 -0.82 15.56 15.71
C ASN A 65 -1.42 14.15 15.62
N ASP A 66 -0.57 13.14 15.79
CA ASP A 66 -0.93 11.71 15.73
C ASP A 66 -1.53 11.22 14.41
N LYS A 67 -1.36 11.97 13.31
CA LYS A 67 -1.82 11.60 11.97
C LYS A 67 -0.73 11.70 10.91
N TYR A 68 -0.80 10.82 9.93
CA TYR A 68 0.00 10.96 8.72
C TYR A 68 -0.56 12.05 7.80
N PRO A 69 0.31 12.77 7.05
CA PRO A 69 -0.12 13.80 6.09
C PRO A 69 -1.05 13.29 4.99
N ASN A 70 -0.82 12.08 4.49
CA ASN A 70 -1.60 11.49 3.41
C ASN A 70 -2.61 10.47 3.95
N THR A 71 -3.82 10.49 3.40
CA THR A 71 -4.91 9.57 3.74
C THR A 71 -5.18 8.62 2.58
N LYS A 72 -5.27 7.32 2.89
CA LYS A 72 -5.66 6.30 1.94
C LYS A 72 -7.17 6.13 1.89
N TYR A 73 -7.72 6.18 0.68
CA TYR A 73 -9.10 5.81 0.38
C TYR A 73 -9.12 4.54 -0.44
N VAL A 74 -10.06 3.65 -0.12
CA VAL A 74 -10.30 2.43 -0.89
C VAL A 74 -11.74 2.46 -1.39
N HIS A 75 -11.93 2.10 -2.65
CA HIS A 75 -13.26 1.97 -3.23
C HIS A 75 -13.99 0.78 -2.59
N THR A 76 -15.31 0.79 -2.48
CA THR A 76 -16.06 -0.28 -1.78
C THR A 76 -16.07 -1.62 -2.51
N ASN A 77 -15.70 -1.67 -3.79
CA ASN A 77 -15.37 -2.92 -4.47
C ASN A 77 -13.98 -3.49 -4.07
N GLY A 78 -13.21 -2.74 -3.26
CA GLY A 78 -11.89 -3.06 -2.74
C GLY A 78 -10.73 -2.93 -3.71
N GLN A 79 -10.99 -2.71 -5.01
CA GLN A 79 -9.99 -2.83 -6.07
C GLN A 79 -9.12 -1.58 -6.22
N PHE A 80 -9.71 -0.40 -6.05
CA PHE A 80 -9.03 0.87 -6.28
C PHE A 80 -8.59 1.52 -4.98
N GLU A 81 -7.37 2.05 -4.99
CA GLU A 81 -6.83 2.83 -3.88
C GLU A 81 -6.39 4.21 -4.37
N VAL A 82 -6.80 5.25 -3.65
CA VAL A 82 -6.40 6.63 -3.95
C VAL A 82 -5.86 7.27 -2.70
N ILE A 83 -4.72 7.95 -2.84
CA ILE A 83 -4.06 8.65 -1.73
C ILE A 83 -4.27 10.14 -1.90
N ILE A 84 -4.72 10.79 -0.83
CA ILE A 84 -5.00 12.22 -0.78
C ILE A 84 -4.06 12.88 0.23
N ASP A 85 -3.41 13.96 -0.18
CA ASP A 85 -2.56 14.76 0.70
C ASP A 85 -3.40 15.60 1.68
N SER A 86 -2.73 16.20 2.67
CA SER A 86 -3.37 17.08 3.65
C SER A 86 -4.09 18.32 3.07
N LYS A 87 -3.88 18.64 1.79
CA LYS A 87 -4.50 19.76 1.07
C LYS A 87 -5.67 19.31 0.19
N GLY A 88 -5.97 18.01 0.13
CA GLY A 88 -7.03 17.46 -0.71
C GLY A 88 -6.59 17.11 -2.13
N ASN A 89 -5.29 17.11 -2.44
CA ASN A 89 -4.79 16.72 -3.77
C ASN A 89 -4.52 15.22 -3.84
N ILE A 90 -4.77 14.63 -5.01
CA ILE A 90 -4.37 13.25 -5.29
C ILE A 90 -2.85 13.17 -5.38
N VAL A 91 -2.26 12.27 -4.59
CA VAL A 91 -0.83 11.98 -4.61
C VAL A 91 -0.52 11.05 -5.79
N THR A 92 0.31 11.52 -6.71
CA THR A 92 0.71 10.79 -7.92
C THR A 92 2.19 10.43 -7.98
N ASP A 93 3.03 10.91 -7.04
CA ASP A 93 4.42 10.39 -6.93
C ASP A 93 4.35 8.90 -6.58
N PRO A 94 4.90 8.00 -7.42
CA PRO A 94 4.79 6.56 -7.21
C PRO A 94 5.22 6.10 -5.82
N THR A 95 6.18 6.79 -5.20
CA THR A 95 6.65 6.53 -3.83
C THR A 95 5.51 6.51 -2.81
N ASN A 96 4.49 7.33 -3.00
CA ASN A 96 3.38 7.54 -2.06
C ASN A 96 1.99 7.40 -2.70
N ALA A 97 1.90 7.12 -4.00
CA ALA A 97 0.65 7.01 -4.72
C ALA A 97 -0.19 5.80 -4.27
N GLY A 98 -1.48 5.86 -4.61
CA GLY A 98 -2.39 4.73 -4.45
C GLY A 98 -2.23 3.74 -5.60
N THR A 99 -2.59 2.49 -5.35
CA THR A 99 -2.34 1.40 -6.31
C THR A 99 -3.57 0.55 -6.54
N TYR A 100 -3.56 -0.20 -7.64
CA TYR A 100 -4.54 -1.25 -7.87
C TYR A 100 -4.30 -2.42 -6.91
N ASN A 101 -5.34 -2.85 -6.19
CA ASN A 101 -5.35 -4.10 -5.44
C ASN A 101 -5.75 -5.23 -6.37
N TYR A 102 -4.95 -6.27 -6.54
CA TYR A 102 -5.31 -7.44 -7.36
C TYR A 102 -6.32 -8.33 -6.65
N TYR A 103 -6.19 -8.47 -5.32
CA TYR A 103 -7.10 -9.23 -4.49
C TYR A 103 -7.62 -8.32 -3.39
N PRO A 104 -8.80 -7.72 -3.58
CA PRO A 104 -9.38 -6.87 -2.56
C PRO A 104 -9.64 -7.70 -1.29
N SER A 105 -9.06 -7.27 -0.18
CA SER A 105 -9.38 -7.85 1.13
C SER A 105 -10.89 -7.72 1.39
N SER A 106 -11.51 -8.79 1.89
CA SER A 106 -12.94 -8.83 2.25
C SER A 106 -13.29 -7.99 3.50
N GLY A 107 -12.34 -7.22 4.05
CA GLY A 107 -12.57 -6.37 5.22
C GLY A 107 -11.52 -5.27 5.46
N TYR A 108 -11.83 -4.40 6.42
CA TYR A 108 -11.09 -3.20 6.82
C TYR A 108 -9.70 -3.44 7.46
N TYR A 109 -9.29 -4.69 7.68
CA TYR A 109 -8.02 -5.04 8.34
C TYR A 109 -7.07 -5.75 7.38
N ILE A 110 -6.36 -4.95 6.60
CA ILE A 110 -5.47 -5.32 5.49
C ILE A 110 -4.35 -6.31 5.87
N MET A 111 -4.01 -6.47 7.14
CA MET A 111 -2.83 -7.25 7.52
C MET A 111 -3.06 -8.77 7.67
N ARG A 112 -4.31 -9.28 7.64
CA ARG A 112 -4.57 -10.71 7.94
C ARG A 112 -5.73 -11.38 7.20
N SER A 113 -6.57 -10.66 6.45
CA SER A 113 -7.87 -11.22 6.03
C SER A 113 -7.85 -12.17 4.84
N ASP A 114 -6.80 -12.24 4.02
CA ASP A 114 -6.73 -13.23 2.96
C ASP A 114 -5.30 -13.49 2.47
N LYS A 115 -5.02 -14.79 2.27
CA LYS A 115 -3.75 -15.28 1.73
C LYS A 115 -3.44 -14.65 0.37
N LEU A 116 -4.48 -14.37 -0.43
CA LEU A 116 -4.33 -13.83 -1.77
C LEU A 116 -3.88 -12.35 -1.71
N HIS A 117 -4.55 -11.45 -0.99
CA HIS A 117 -4.07 -10.07 -0.83
C HIS A 117 -2.63 -10.00 -0.30
N THR A 118 -2.30 -10.86 0.67
CA THR A 118 -0.92 -10.92 1.20
C THR A 118 0.07 -11.29 0.09
N GLU A 119 -0.22 -12.33 -0.68
CA GLU A 119 0.65 -12.84 -1.74
C GLU A 119 0.72 -11.94 -2.98
N TYR A 120 -0.34 -11.20 -3.29
CA TYR A 120 -0.50 -10.47 -4.55
C TYR A 120 -0.46 -8.95 -4.43
N ASP A 121 -0.62 -8.39 -3.23
CA ASP A 121 -0.58 -6.94 -3.04
C ASP A 121 0.53 -6.55 -2.05
N ILE A 122 0.61 -7.22 -0.89
CA ILE A 122 1.58 -6.86 0.17
C ILE A 122 3.00 -7.32 -0.16
N HIS A 123 3.22 -8.60 -0.45
CA HIS A 123 4.57 -9.09 -0.78
C HIS A 123 5.15 -8.41 -2.04
N PRO A 124 4.39 -8.26 -3.15
CA PRO A 124 4.87 -7.52 -4.30
C PRO A 124 5.26 -6.08 -3.99
N TRP A 125 4.49 -5.39 -3.14
CA TRP A 125 4.84 -4.03 -2.72
C TRP A 125 6.11 -4.02 -1.86
N LEU A 126 6.27 -4.97 -0.94
CA LEU A 126 7.49 -5.09 -0.15
C LEU A 126 8.73 -5.28 -1.03
N ASP A 127 8.61 -6.12 -2.05
CA ASP A 127 9.71 -6.48 -2.93
C ASP A 127 10.04 -5.39 -3.96
N PHE A 128 9.03 -4.75 -4.54
CA PHE A 128 9.19 -3.89 -5.72
C PHE A 128 8.63 -2.47 -5.55
N GLY A 129 7.98 -2.16 -4.42
CA GLY A 129 7.29 -0.90 -4.20
C GLY A 129 6.03 -0.78 -5.06
N ASN A 130 5.69 0.46 -5.39
CA ASN A 130 4.57 0.84 -6.25
C ASN A 130 4.93 0.81 -7.76
N GLY A 131 6.11 0.31 -8.12
CA GLY A 131 6.55 0.17 -9.50
C GLY A 131 7.44 1.31 -9.99
N ASN A 132 7.38 1.62 -11.28
CA ASN A 132 8.26 2.57 -11.93
C ASN A 132 8.22 3.96 -11.28
N GLY A 133 9.39 4.49 -10.92
CA GLY A 133 9.53 5.81 -10.29
C GLY A 133 9.35 5.82 -8.77
N ASP A 134 9.05 4.67 -8.15
CA ASP A 134 9.12 4.52 -6.70
C ASP A 134 10.57 4.62 -6.24
N LYS A 135 10.83 5.54 -5.31
CA LYS A 135 12.18 5.82 -4.78
C LYS A 135 12.52 4.98 -3.55
N THR A 136 11.55 4.27 -2.99
CA THR A 136 11.79 3.37 -1.86
C THR A 136 12.66 2.20 -2.29
N THR A 137 13.52 1.78 -1.37
CA THR A 137 14.33 0.58 -1.55
C THR A 137 13.65 -0.59 -0.84
N TYR A 138 14.03 -1.81 -1.22
CA TYR A 138 13.65 -3.01 -0.49
C TYR A 138 13.89 -2.85 1.01
N HIS A 139 15.08 -2.36 1.38
CA HIS A 139 15.47 -2.17 2.77
C HIS A 139 14.65 -1.09 3.48
N SER A 140 14.36 0.04 2.81
CA SER A 140 13.53 1.08 3.43
C SER A 140 12.12 0.58 3.70
N ARG A 141 11.47 -0.14 2.76
CA ARG A 141 10.12 -0.68 2.99
C ARG A 141 10.09 -1.69 4.14
N HIS A 142 11.04 -2.62 4.17
CA HIS A 142 11.11 -3.66 5.19
C HIS A 142 11.41 -3.08 6.58
N ASN A 143 12.40 -2.20 6.72
CA ASN A 143 12.72 -1.59 8.01
C ASN A 143 11.57 -0.73 8.56
N ASN A 144 10.89 0.00 7.68
CA ASN A 144 9.80 0.88 8.08
C ASN A 144 8.51 0.09 8.42
N ILE A 145 8.27 -1.10 7.84
CA ILE A 145 7.20 -2.01 8.28
C ILE A 145 7.37 -2.37 9.76
N PHE A 146 8.59 -2.69 10.21
CA PHE A 146 8.81 -3.10 11.60
C PHE A 146 8.57 -1.96 12.59
N GLY A 147 8.92 -0.73 12.24
CA GLY A 147 8.60 0.46 13.04
C GLY A 147 7.11 0.79 13.08
N ALA A 148 6.46 0.83 11.91
CA ALA A 148 5.08 1.30 11.77
C ALA A 148 4.00 0.25 12.10
N ALA A 149 4.24 -1.04 11.81
CA ALA A 149 3.29 -2.13 12.07
C ALA A 149 3.61 -2.93 13.35
N PHE A 150 4.88 -3.00 13.75
CA PHE A 150 5.35 -3.84 14.87
C PHE A 150 5.92 -3.05 16.06
N GLY A 151 5.87 -1.71 16.05
CA GLY A 151 6.26 -0.88 17.20
C GLY A 151 5.46 -1.16 18.50
N LYS A 152 4.33 -1.87 18.41
CA LYS A 152 3.58 -2.43 19.56
C LYS A 152 3.86 -3.91 19.87
N LEU A 153 4.55 -4.64 18.99
CA LEU A 153 4.91 -6.05 19.15
C LEU A 153 6.34 -6.24 19.70
N SER A 154 7.18 -5.20 19.69
CA SER A 154 8.54 -5.22 20.27
C SER A 154 8.58 -5.47 21.78
N ASN A 155 7.46 -5.34 22.49
CA ASN A 155 7.38 -5.63 23.93
C ASN A 155 7.02 -7.09 24.27
N ASN A 156 6.85 -7.98 23.28
CA ASN A 156 6.50 -9.39 23.54
C ASN A 156 7.46 -10.35 22.81
N SER A 157 8.50 -10.79 23.53
CA SER A 157 9.69 -11.49 23.04
C SER A 157 9.47 -12.89 22.43
N ARG A 158 8.24 -13.30 22.13
CA ARG A 158 7.93 -14.64 21.59
C ARG A 158 7.68 -14.68 20.08
N TYR A 159 7.57 -13.53 19.41
CA TYR A 159 7.28 -13.46 17.97
C TYR A 159 8.45 -12.95 17.11
N SER A 160 9.62 -12.67 17.71
CA SER A 160 10.71 -11.94 17.06
C SER A 160 11.65 -12.75 16.16
N ASP A 161 11.62 -14.09 16.17
CA ASP A 161 12.75 -14.85 15.61
C ASP A 161 12.47 -15.58 14.29
N HIS A 162 11.25 -16.07 14.05
CA HIS A 162 10.96 -16.87 12.84
C HIS A 162 10.42 -16.05 11.66
N THR A 163 9.52 -15.09 11.91
CA THR A 163 8.99 -14.21 10.85
C THR A 163 10.01 -13.16 10.42
N ASN A 164 10.87 -12.70 11.33
CA ASN A 164 11.91 -11.71 11.01
C ASN A 164 13.02 -12.29 10.11
N ARG A 165 13.41 -13.57 10.27
CA ARG A 165 14.39 -14.22 9.37
C ARG A 165 13.86 -14.47 7.97
N LEU A 166 12.58 -14.80 7.82
CA LEU A 166 11.94 -15.04 6.52
C LEU A 166 11.81 -13.78 5.65
N ILE A 167 11.83 -12.60 6.30
CA ILE A 167 11.66 -11.30 5.66
C ILE A 167 13.01 -10.62 5.38
N LEU A 168 14.04 -10.88 6.18
CA LEU A 168 15.34 -10.20 6.06
C LEU A 168 16.31 -10.81 5.03
N ASP A 169 16.00 -12.01 4.51
CA ASP A 169 16.99 -12.82 3.78
C ASP A 169 16.57 -13.21 2.36
N THR A 170 15.75 -12.38 1.70
CA THR A 170 15.51 -12.54 0.27
C THR A 170 16.17 -11.45 -0.55
N SER A 171 17.12 -11.87 -1.39
CA SER A 171 17.64 -11.03 -2.45
C SER A 171 16.50 -10.62 -3.40
N ARG A 172 16.67 -9.52 -4.13
CA ARG A 172 15.76 -9.14 -5.24
C ARG A 172 15.50 -10.31 -6.18
N GLU A 173 16.49 -11.18 -6.35
CA GLU A 173 16.43 -12.33 -7.24
C GLU A 173 15.59 -13.47 -6.64
N ASP A 174 15.62 -13.64 -5.32
CA ASP A 174 14.70 -14.53 -4.61
C ASP A 174 13.26 -13.99 -4.62
N ALA A 175 13.07 -12.67 -4.51
CA ALA A 175 11.77 -12.02 -4.68
C ALA A 175 11.21 -12.29 -6.09
N ILE A 176 12.01 -12.06 -7.15
CA ILE A 176 11.65 -12.39 -8.54
C ILE A 176 11.34 -13.88 -8.70
N ARG A 177 12.11 -14.78 -8.07
CA ARG A 177 11.85 -16.23 -8.10
C ARG A 177 10.51 -16.58 -7.45
N LYS A 178 10.28 -16.12 -6.21
CA LYS A 178 8.99 -16.30 -5.49
C LYS A 178 7.83 -15.81 -6.35
N PHE A 179 8.02 -14.69 -7.01
CA PHE A 179 7.02 -14.07 -7.87
C PHE A 179 6.69 -14.94 -9.09
N ASN A 180 7.70 -15.52 -9.74
CA ASN A 180 7.52 -16.44 -10.85
C ASN A 180 6.86 -17.77 -10.43
N GLU A 181 7.07 -18.23 -9.19
CA GLU A 181 6.39 -19.41 -8.65
C GLU A 181 4.90 -19.16 -8.40
N VAL A 182 4.55 -17.99 -7.89
CA VAL A 182 3.17 -17.56 -7.71
C VAL A 182 2.45 -17.48 -9.07
N ASP A 183 3.08 -16.91 -10.10
CA ASP A 183 2.55 -16.82 -11.47
C ASP A 183 2.24 -18.21 -12.06
N LYS A 184 3.08 -19.22 -11.76
CA LYS A 184 2.88 -20.61 -12.21
C LYS A 184 1.69 -21.29 -11.54
N LYS A 185 1.36 -20.96 -10.29
CA LYS A 185 0.21 -21.56 -9.56
C LYS A 185 -1.15 -21.04 -10.05
N LYS A 186 -1.19 -20.01 -10.90
CA LYS A 186 -2.41 -19.48 -11.53
C LYS A 186 -2.76 -20.11 -12.89
N ARG A 187 -1.85 -20.90 -13.47
CA ARG A 187 -2.08 -21.64 -14.73
C ARG A 187 -2.51 -23.07 -14.42
#